data_AF-A0A2G8JKM4-F1
#
_entry.id   AF-A0A2G8JKM4-F1
#
_cell.length_a   1.000
_cell.length_b   1.000
_cell.length_c   1.000
_cell.angle_alpha   90.00
_cell.angle_beta   90.00
_cell.angle_gamma   90.00
#
_symmetry.space_group_name_H-M   'P 1'
#
loop_
_entity.id
_entity.type
_entity.pdbx_description
1 polymer ?
#
loop_
_entity_poly.entity_id
_entity_poly.type
_entity_poly.pdbx_seq_one_letter_code
_entity_poly.pdbx_strand_id
1 'polypeptide(L)' 'MQLKHMKTLLTPQDGAAKITAMAWAPNNTKLAVCTADRVVLLFDENGERRDKFSTKPSDSKVE' A
#
# COMPACT_ATOMS: atom_id res chain seq x y z
N MET A 1 18.31 -20.79 -6.59
CA MET A 1 18.03 -19.55 -5.83
C MET A 1 17.19 -19.92 -4.63
N GLN A 2 17.61 -19.54 -3.41
CA GLN A 2 16.77 -19.71 -2.21
C GLN A 2 16.20 -18.34 -1.84
N LEU A 3 14.88 -18.23 -1.86
CA LEU A 3 14.18 -17.02 -1.43
C LEU A 3 13.85 -17.15 0.06
N LYS A 4 14.15 -16.12 0.84
CA LYS A 4 13.77 -16.03 2.24
C LYS A 4 12.61 -15.05 2.38
N HIS A 5 11.52 -15.50 2.99
CA HIS A 5 10.46 -14.59 3.40
C HIS A 5 11.00 -13.64 4.47
N MET A 6 10.91 -12.33 4.23
CA MET A 6 11.42 -11.33 5.17
C MET A 6 10.33 -10.83 6.13
N LYS A 7 9.23 -10.31 5.59
CA LYS A 7 8.22 -9.63 6.39
C LYS A 7 6.87 -9.56 5.66
N THR A 8 5.80 -9.72 6.43
CA THR A 8 4.44 -9.41 6.00
C THR A 8 4.15 -7.94 6.35
N LEU A 9 3.89 -7.09 5.35
CA LEU A 9 3.65 -5.65 5.56
C LEU A 9 2.24 -5.34 6.06
N LEU A 10 1.25 -6.04 5.52
CA LEU A 10 -0.13 -6.02 5.96
C LEU A 10 -0.56 -7.44 6.27
N THR A 11 -1.03 -7.65 7.49
CA THR A 11 -1.72 -8.88 7.85
C THR A 11 -3.01 -8.99 7.05
N PRO A 12 -3.50 -10.22 6.79
CA PRO A 12 -4.85 -10.43 6.29
C PRO A 12 -5.86 -9.64 7.15
N GLN A 13 -6.83 -9.02 6.49
CA GLN A 13 -7.91 -8.28 7.13
C GLN A 13 -9.24 -8.89 6.72
N ASP A 14 -10.22 -8.82 7.62
CA ASP A 14 -11.58 -9.25 7.33
C ASP A 14 -12.29 -8.28 6.38
N GLY A 15 -13.18 -8.81 5.53
CA GLY A 15 -13.97 -8.01 4.61
C GLY A 15 -13.22 -7.57 3.33
N ALA A 16 -13.64 -6.44 2.75
CA ALA A 16 -13.20 -5.99 1.43
C ALA A 16 -11.83 -5.26 1.43
N ALA A 17 -10.78 -5.91 1.93
CA ALA A 17 -9.44 -5.34 2.08
C ALA A 17 -8.52 -5.59 0.87
N LYS A 18 -9.04 -5.37 -0.35
CA LYS A 18 -8.27 -5.61 -1.58
C LYS A 18 -7.13 -4.59 -1.73
N ILE A 19 -5.93 -5.06 -2.05
CA ILE A 19 -4.82 -4.24 -2.52
C ILE A 19 -4.92 -4.10 -4.04
N THR A 20 -4.93 -2.87 -4.55
CA THR A 20 -5.16 -2.60 -5.98
C THR A 20 -3.87 -2.33 -6.75
N ALA A 21 -2.86 -1.76 -6.11
CA ALA A 21 -1.56 -1.46 -6.70
C ALA A 21 -0.47 -1.35 -5.64
N MET A 22 0.78 -1.56 -6.05
CA MET A 22 1.97 -1.32 -5.24
C MET A 22 3.09 -0.76 -6.11
N ALA A 23 3.88 0.17 -5.59
CA ALA A 23 5.03 0.73 -6.30
C ALA A 23 6.13 1.18 -5.33
N TRP A 24 7.36 0.77 -5.63
CA TRP A 24 8.55 1.32 -4.98
C TRP A 24 8.90 2.68 -5.58
N ALA A 25 9.37 3.60 -4.74
CA ALA A 25 10.08 4.77 -5.20
C ALA A 25 11.35 4.32 -5.96
N PRO A 26 11.78 5.00 -7.03
CA PRO A 26 12.96 4.60 -7.81
C PRO A 26 14.27 4.53 -7.02
N ASN A 27 14.33 5.18 -5.85
CA ASN A 27 15.46 5.14 -4.93
C ASN A 27 15.35 4.04 -3.85
N ASN A 28 14.32 3.18 -3.91
CA ASN A 28 14.01 2.09 -2.98
C ASN A 28 13.80 2.48 -1.51
N THR A 29 13.71 3.76 -1.19
CA THR A 29 13.53 4.21 0.22
C THR A 29 12.09 4.10 0.72
N LYS A 30 11.12 3.98 -0.20
CA LYS A 30 9.69 4.01 0.11
C LYS A 30 8.91 3.06 -0.78
N LEU A 31 7.91 2.40 -0.21
CA LEU A 31 6.94 1.57 -0.90
C LEU A 31 5.53 2.11 -0.66
N ALA A 32 4.82 2.42 -1.74
CA ALA A 32 3.41 2.78 -1.70
C ALA A 32 2.53 1.56 -1.95
N VAL A 33 1.49 1.38 -1.14
CA VAL A 33 0.50 0.30 -1.25
C VAL A 33 -0.90 0.92 -1.28
N CYS A 34 -1.64 0.70 -2.36
CA CYS A 34 -3.00 1.24 -2.55
C CYS A 34 -4.05 0.24 -2.04
N THR A 35 -4.90 0.68 -1.11
CA THR A 35 -6.03 -0.11 -0.60
C THR A 35 -7.33 0.25 -1.30
N ALA A 36 -8.32 -0.66 -1.25
CA ALA A 36 -9.66 -0.42 -1.76
C ALA A 36 -10.40 0.74 -1.05
N ASP A 37 -10.01 1.06 0.19
CA ASP A 37 -10.61 2.13 1.00
C ASP A 37 -10.16 3.54 0.58
N ARG A 38 -9.62 3.69 -0.64
CA ARG A 38 -9.10 4.95 -1.15
C ARG A 38 -7.99 5.54 -0.28
N VAL A 39 -7.22 4.68 0.40
CA VAL A 39 -6.06 5.09 1.20
C VAL A 39 -4.79 4.49 0.58
N VAL A 40 -3.75 5.30 0.47
CA VAL A 40 -2.39 4.83 0.16
C VAL A 40 -1.62 4.74 1.45
N LEU A 41 -1.01 3.58 1.67
CA LEU A 41 -0.11 3.29 2.79
C LEU A 41 1.32 3.44 2.30
N LEU A 42 2.15 4.14 3.09
CA LEU A 42 3.55 4.34 2.76
C LEU A 42 4.42 3.60 3.77
N PHE A 43 5.27 2.73 3.26
CA PHE A 43 6.25 1.98 4.03
C PHE A 43 7.66 2.46 3.67
N ASP A 44 8.60 2.29 4.58
CA ASP A 44 10.02 2.43 4.27
C ASP A 44 10.63 1.13 3.72
N GLU A 45 11.93 1.17 3.43
CA GLU A 45 12.75 0.05 2.99
C GLU A 45 12.78 -1.15 3.95
N ASN A 46 12.52 -0.93 5.24
CA ASN A 46 12.45 -1.98 6.27
C ASN A 46 11.02 -2.52 6.46
N GLY A 47 10.08 -2.04 5.64
CA GLY A 47 8.67 -2.40 5.73
C GLY A 47 7.98 -1.85 6.97
N GLU A 48 8.48 -0.77 7.57
CA GLU A 48 7.78 -0.04 8.62
C GLU A 48 6.81 0.96 7.99
N ARG A 49 5.58 1.00 8.48
CA ARG A 49 4.60 1.98 8.03
C ARG A 49 5.00 3.36 8.52
N ARG A 50 5.32 4.25 7.59
CA ARG A 50 5.73 5.63 7.87
C ARG A 50 4.56 6.61 7.76
N ASP A 51 3.62 6.36 6.86
CA ASP A 51 2.52 7.29 6.61
C ASP A 51 1.27 6.62 6.02
N LYS A 52 0.18 7.39 5.91
CA LYS A 52 -0.97 7.12 5.06
C LYS A 52 -1.59 8.41 4.55
N PHE A 53 -2.11 8.39 3.33
CA PHE A 53 -2.90 9.51 2.81
C PHE A 53 -4.11 9.02 2.03
N SER A 54 -5.21 9.76 2.14
CA SER A 54 -6.43 9.49 1.38
C SER A 54 -6.29 9.98 -0.05
N THR A 55 -6.82 9.20 -0.97
CA THR A 55 -6.94 9.56 -2.39
C THR A 55 -8.26 10.26 -2.61
N LYS A 56 -8.26 11.22 -3.54
CA LYS A 56 -9.50 11.80 -4.05
C LYS A 56 -9.94 10.97 -5.26
N PRO A 57 -11.24 10.67 -5.39
CA PRO A 57 -11.73 10.07 -6.62
C PRO A 57 -11.44 11.00 -7.80
N SER A 58 -11.14 10.42 -8.96
CA SER A 58 -10.88 11.18 -10.19
C SER A 58 -12.12 11.92 -10.69
N ASP A 59 -13.32 11.41 -10.35
CA ASP A 59 -14.59 12.04 -10.69
C ASP A 59 -15.42 12.23 -9.42
N SER A 60 -15.87 13.46 -9.20
CA SER A 60 -16.68 13.83 -8.03
C SER A 60 -18.18 13.74 -8.33
N LYS A 61 -18.59 13.31 -9.53
CA LYS A 61 -20.01 13.14 -9.89
C LYS A 61 -20.40 11.68 -9.72
N VAL A 62 -20.90 11.37 -8.53
CA VAL A 62 -21.78 10.22 -8.34
C VAL A 62 -23.20 10.78 -8.39
N GLU A 63 -23.94 10.39 -9.44
CA GLU A 63 -25.40 10.57 -9.54
C GLU A 63 -26.11 9.66 -8.53
#